data_AF-A0A846PJ34-F1
#
_entry.id   AF-A0A846PJ34-F1
#
_cell.length_a   1.000
_cell.length_b   1.000
_cell.length_c   1.000
_cell.angle_alpha   90.00
_cell.angle_beta   90.00
_cell.angle_gamma   90.00
#
_symmetry.space_group_name_H-M   'P 1'
#
loop_
_entity.id
_entity.type
_entity.pdbx_description
1 polymer ?
#
loop_
_entity_poly.entity_id
_entity_poly.type
_entity_poly.pdbx_seq_one_letter_code
_entity_poly.pdbx_strand_id
1 'polypeptide(L)'
;MKCWKMAEIASGESYRLEGIAFGLADGLIMCLGLIIGVAEATFNTRLVIIAGIIGGFANAFGNSIGFFMSQSAERALQIRTANNGVNTRIHSRKEIFTNTALAFTSTIGVSLILLCPFVYFVMDQAMILTFIVGAGIAFALGSYVG
;
A
#
# COMPACT_ATOMS: atom_id res chain seq x y z
N MET A 1 -20.77 2.85 -30.00
CA MET A 1 -19.32 2.98 -29.72
C MET A 1 -18.95 3.74 -28.43
N LYS A 2 -19.82 4.52 -27.77
CA LYS A 2 -19.49 5.22 -26.50
C LYS A 2 -19.44 4.34 -25.23
N CYS A 3 -20.19 3.23 -25.20
CA CYS A 3 -20.33 2.37 -24.02
C CYS A 3 -19.06 1.58 -23.67
N TRP A 4 -18.27 1.20 -24.68
CA TRP A 4 -17.02 0.43 -24.50
C TRP A 4 -15.89 1.26 -23.89
N LYS A 5 -15.81 2.56 -24.25
CA LYS A 5 -14.79 3.47 -23.71
C LYS A 5 -14.99 3.76 -22.21
N MET A 6 -16.25 3.75 -21.74
CA MET A 6 -16.57 3.93 -20.32
C MET A 6 -16.24 2.69 -19.48
N ALA A 7 -16.44 1.48 -20.02
CA ALA A 7 -16.04 0.23 -19.35
C ALA A 7 -14.52 0.09 -19.23
N GLU A 8 -13.77 0.57 -20.22
CA GLU A 8 -12.30 0.63 -20.18
C GLU A 8 -11.78 1.60 -19.10
N ILE A 9 -12.36 2.81 -19.01
CA ILE A 9 -11.98 3.83 -18.02
C ILE A 9 -12.34 3.39 -16.60
N ALA A 10 -13.54 2.82 -16.39
CA ALA A 10 -13.96 2.30 -15.09
C ALA A 10 -13.09 1.11 -14.65
N SER A 11 -12.71 0.23 -15.58
CA SER A 11 -11.81 -0.89 -15.26
C SER A 11 -10.42 -0.40 -14.88
N GLY A 12 -9.85 0.57 -15.61
CA GLY A 12 -8.54 1.15 -15.30
C GLY A 12 -8.47 1.88 -13.96
N GLU A 13 -9.56 2.48 -13.48
CA GLU A 13 -9.63 3.03 -12.12
C GLU A 13 -9.65 1.95 -11.04
N SER A 14 -10.51 0.94 -11.15
CA SER A 14 -10.59 -0.14 -10.15
C SER A 14 -9.25 -0.85 -9.94
N TYR A 15 -8.47 -1.08 -11.01
CA TYR A 15 -7.15 -1.70 -10.90
C TYR A 15 -6.15 -0.79 -10.18
N ARG A 16 -6.11 0.50 -10.52
CA ARG A 16 -5.19 1.46 -9.86
C ARG A 16 -5.53 1.61 -8.38
N LEU A 17 -6.82 1.56 -8.04
CA LEU A 17 -7.31 1.62 -6.68
C LEU A 17 -6.90 0.40 -5.86
N GLU A 18 -6.88 -0.79 -6.45
CA GLU A 18 -6.42 -2.02 -5.79
C GLU A 18 -4.96 -1.90 -5.34
N GLY A 19 -4.05 -1.50 -6.24
CA GLY A 19 -2.64 -1.33 -5.90
C GLY A 19 -2.42 -0.25 -4.83
N ILE A 20 -3.12 0.88 -4.94
CA ILE A 20 -3.04 1.96 -3.94
C ILE A 20 -3.54 1.46 -2.58
N ALA A 21 -4.72 0.85 -2.53
CA ALA A 21 -5.34 0.39 -1.29
C ALA A 21 -4.50 -0.68 -0.60
N PHE A 22 -3.98 -1.64 -1.37
CA PHE A 22 -3.07 -2.67 -0.84
C PHE A 22 -1.80 -2.05 -0.25
N GLY A 23 -1.17 -1.13 -0.99
CA GLY A 23 0.05 -0.47 -0.53
C GLY A 23 -0.15 0.45 0.68
N LEU A 24 -1.29 1.14 0.75
CA LEU A 24 -1.66 1.97 1.90
C LEU A 24 -1.94 1.12 3.14
N ALA A 25 -2.73 0.05 3.01
CA ALA A 25 -3.09 -0.80 4.14
C ALA A 25 -1.85 -1.46 4.76
N ASP A 26 -1.01 -2.11 3.93
CA ASP A 26 0.20 -2.78 4.37
C ASP A 26 1.22 -1.79 4.97
N GLY A 27 1.51 -0.71 4.24
CA GLY A 27 2.45 0.31 4.69
C GLY A 27 2.02 0.99 5.99
N LEU A 28 0.73 1.25 6.15
CA LEU A 28 0.19 1.88 7.34
C LEU A 28 0.30 0.98 8.56
N ILE A 29 -0.17 -0.27 8.46
CA ILE A 29 -0.17 -1.21 9.59
C ILE A 29 1.26 -1.49 10.04
N MET A 30 2.14 -1.77 9.08
CA MET A 30 3.54 -2.08 9.36
C MET A 30 4.29 -0.88 9.95
N CYS A 31 4.21 0.30 9.33
CA CYS A 31 4.94 1.47 9.82
C CYS A 31 4.39 1.99 11.14
N LEU A 32 3.08 1.99 11.34
CA LEU A 32 2.50 2.43 12.61
C LEU A 32 2.93 1.52 13.77
N GLY A 33 2.88 0.19 13.57
CA GLY A 33 3.37 -0.77 14.56
C GLY A 33 4.87 -0.63 14.84
N LEU A 34 5.68 -0.48 13.79
CA LEU A 34 7.13 -0.30 13.92
C LEU A 34 7.49 1.01 14.64
N ILE A 35 6.93 2.13 14.21
CA ILE A 35 7.26 3.46 14.73
C ILE A 35 6.86 3.56 16.20
N ILE A 36 5.63 3.16 16.55
CA ILE A 36 5.15 3.20 17.94
C ILE A 36 5.95 2.22 18.80
N GLY A 37 6.18 0.99 18.31
CA GLY A 37 6.94 -0.01 19.05
C GLY A 37 8.38 0.42 19.34
N VAL A 38 9.07 1.02 18.37
CA VAL A 38 10.44 1.53 18.55
C VAL A 38 10.44 2.77 19.45
N ALA A 39 9.44 3.65 19.31
CA ALA A 39 9.35 4.85 20.13
C ALA A 39 9.20 4.52 21.62
N GLU A 40 8.30 3.58 21.95
CA GLU A 40 8.10 3.09 23.32
C GLU A 40 9.31 2.29 23.84
N ALA A 41 9.98 1.50 22.99
CA ALA A 41 11.10 0.68 23.44
C ALA A 41 12.39 1.49 23.70
N THR A 42 12.59 2.59 22.99
CA THR A 42 13.88 3.31 22.99
C THR A 42 13.84 4.71 23.56
N PHE A 43 12.67 5.36 23.57
CA PHE A 43 12.51 6.77 23.92
C PHE A 43 13.48 7.71 23.17
N ASN A 44 13.99 7.28 22.00
CA ASN A 44 14.95 8.04 21.22
C ASN A 44 14.44 8.31 19.80
N THR A 45 14.09 9.57 19.53
CA THR A 45 13.53 10.01 18.25
C THR A 45 14.44 9.68 17.06
N ARG A 46 15.78 9.71 17.23
CA ARG A 46 16.70 9.35 16.13
C ARG A 46 16.56 7.88 15.73
N LEU A 47 16.41 6.99 16.71
CA LEU A 47 16.22 5.56 16.43
C LEU A 47 14.88 5.29 15.75
N VAL A 48 13.82 5.99 16.17
CA VAL A 48 12.49 5.91 15.54
C VAL A 48 12.55 6.34 14.08
N ILE A 49 13.20 7.46 13.77
CA ILE A 49 13.31 7.97 12.40
C ILE A 49 14.11 7.00 11.53
N ILE A 50 15.27 6.53 12.02
CA ILE A 50 16.11 5.58 11.28
C ILE A 50 15.35 4.27 11.04
N ALA A 51 14.71 3.71 12.07
CA ALA A 51 13.94 2.48 11.97
C ALA A 51 12.74 2.64 11.03
N GLY A 52 12.00 3.74 11.12
CA GLY A 52 10.86 4.00 10.26
C GLY A 52 11.26 4.20 8.80
N ILE A 53 12.36 4.91 8.50
CA ILE A 53 12.83 5.06 7.12
C ILE A 53 13.29 3.70 6.58
N ILE A 54 14.20 3.01 7.26
CA ILE A 54 14.73 1.73 6.78
C ILE A 54 13.62 0.69 6.68
N GLY A 55 12.78 0.59 7.72
CA GLY A 55 11.64 -0.31 7.77
C GLY A 55 10.60 0.00 6.69
N GLY A 56 10.23 1.27 6.51
CA GLY A 56 9.27 1.68 5.48
C GLY A 56 9.77 1.38 4.05
N PHE A 57 11.05 1.62 3.76
CA PHE A 57 11.63 1.25 2.47
C PHE A 57 11.71 -0.27 2.27
N ALA A 58 12.14 -1.01 3.29
CA ALA A 58 12.15 -2.47 3.25
C ALA A 58 10.74 -3.03 3.02
N ASN A 59 9.73 -2.45 3.67
CA ASN A 59 8.33 -2.78 3.47
C ASN A 59 7.89 -2.51 2.04
N ALA A 60 8.17 -1.33 1.49
CA ALA A 60 7.80 -0.98 0.13
C ALA A 60 8.37 -1.96 -0.89
N PHE A 61 9.64 -2.34 -0.78
CA PHE A 61 10.24 -3.35 -1.65
C PHE A 61 9.59 -4.72 -1.49
N GLY A 62 9.40 -5.19 -0.25
CA GLY A 62 8.76 -6.47 0.04
C GLY A 62 7.34 -6.53 -0.51
N ASN A 63 6.56 -5.49 -0.25
CA ASN A 63 5.18 -5.34 -0.71
C ASN A 63 5.09 -5.31 -2.24
N SER A 64 5.92 -4.50 -2.91
CA SER A 64 5.95 -4.41 -4.37
C SER A 64 6.29 -5.75 -5.04
N ILE A 65 7.32 -6.44 -4.55
CA ILE A 65 7.74 -7.73 -5.13
C ILE A 65 6.68 -8.79 -4.87
N GLY A 66 6.14 -8.85 -3.65
CA GLY A 66 5.08 -9.79 -3.27
C GLY A 66 3.82 -9.59 -4.10
N PHE A 67 3.39 -8.35 -4.29
CA PHE A 67 2.20 -8.01 -5.06
C PHE A 67 2.38 -8.30 -6.56
N PHE A 68 3.55 -8.02 -7.14
CA PHE A 68 3.87 -8.39 -8.52
C PHE A 68 3.84 -9.90 -8.74
N MET A 69 4.43 -10.66 -7.80
CA MET A 69 4.45 -12.12 -7.85
C MET A 69 3.02 -12.68 -7.74
N SER A 70 2.21 -12.12 -6.84
CA SER A 70 0.81 -12.51 -6.65
C SER A 70 -0.02 -12.32 -7.92
N GLN A 71 -0.01 -11.12 -8.50
CA GLN A 71 -0.74 -10.84 -9.76
C GLN A 71 -0.22 -11.67 -10.94
N SER A 72 1.09 -11.96 -10.98
CA SER A 72 1.67 -12.83 -12.02
C SER A 72 1.18 -14.28 -11.89
N ALA A 73 1.09 -14.79 -10.66
CA ALA A 73 0.55 -16.12 -10.37
C ALA A 73 -0.94 -16.19 -10.69
N GLU A 74 -1.72 -15.16 -10.32
CA GLU A 74 -3.15 -15.07 -10.63
C GLU A 74 -3.38 -15.06 -12.15
N ARG A 75 -2.61 -14.25 -12.90
CA ARG A 75 -2.67 -14.23 -14.36
C ARG A 75 -2.35 -15.60 -14.96
N ALA A 76 -1.36 -16.31 -14.43
CA ALA A 76 -1.02 -17.66 -14.90
C ALA A 76 -2.17 -18.66 -14.70
N LEU A 77 -2.89 -18.56 -13.58
CA LEU A 77 -4.10 -19.35 -13.32
C LEU A 77 -5.26 -18.94 -14.23
N GLN A 78 -5.51 -17.64 -14.42
CA GLN A 78 -6.55 -17.14 -15.31
C GLN A 78 -6.37 -17.65 -16.75
N ILE A 79 -5.14 -17.73 -17.25
CA ILE A 79 -4.83 -18.29 -18.59
C ILE A 79 -5.16 -19.79 -18.66
N ARG A 80 -4.86 -20.58 -17.62
CA ARG A 80 -5.21 -22.00 -17.59
C ARG A 80 -6.73 -22.21 -17.53
N THR A 81 -7.43 -21.40 -16.75
CA THR A 81 -8.90 -21.46 -16.64
C THR A 81 -9.59 -20.98 -17.92
N ALA A 82 -9.03 -19.98 -18.61
CA ALA A 82 -9.53 -19.51 -19.91
C ALA A 82 -9.47 -20.62 -20.98
N ASN A 83 -8.41 -21.41 -20.99
CA ASN A 83 -8.27 -22.55 -21.89
C ASN A 83 -9.32 -23.67 -21.67
N ASN A 84 -9.96 -23.70 -20.48
CA ASN A 84 -11.05 -24.64 -20.18
C ASN A 84 -12.44 -24.12 -20.61
N GLY A 85 -12.51 -23.07 -21.44
CA GLY A 85 -13.76 -22.56 -22.01
C GLY A 85 -14.52 -21.54 -21.15
N VAL A 86 -13.92 -21.07 -20.05
CA VAL A 86 -14.49 -19.99 -19.22
C VAL A 86 -13.95 -18.66 -19.72
N ASN A 87 -14.84 -17.71 -20.03
CA ASN A 87 -14.47 -16.41 -20.60
C ASN A 87 -13.89 -15.48 -19.52
N THR A 88 -12.66 -15.74 -19.06
CA THR A 88 -11.96 -14.88 -18.09
C THR A 88 -11.12 -13.83 -18.81
N ARG A 89 -11.24 -12.57 -18.39
CA ARG A 89 -10.51 -11.43 -18.95
C ARG A 89 -9.05 -11.50 -18.48
N ILE A 90 -8.12 -11.72 -19.40
CA ILE A 90 -6.70 -11.91 -19.09
C ILE A 90 -6.07 -10.58 -18.66
N HIS A 91 -5.53 -10.51 -17.45
CA HIS A 91 -4.77 -9.36 -16.95
C HIS A 91 -3.64 -8.96 -17.92
N SER A 92 -3.54 -7.67 -18.25
CA SER A 92 -2.47 -7.15 -19.10
C SER A 92 -1.18 -6.99 -18.31
N ARG A 93 -0.03 -7.34 -18.92
CA ARG A 93 1.30 -7.22 -18.27
C ARG A 93 1.60 -5.77 -17.82
N LYS A 94 1.04 -4.78 -18.52
CA LYS A 94 1.20 -3.36 -18.20
C LYS A 94 0.37 -2.92 -16.99
N GLU A 95 -0.79 -3.54 -16.76
CA GLU A 95 -1.66 -3.26 -15.61
C GLU A 95 -1.00 -3.76 -14.32
N ILE A 96 -0.48 -4.98 -14.34
CA ILE A 96 0.25 -5.56 -13.20
C ILE A 96 1.39 -4.64 -12.76
N PHE A 97 2.22 -4.19 -13.71
CA PHE A 97 3.33 -3.30 -13.38
C PHE A 97 2.86 -1.94 -12.83
N THR A 98 1.78 -1.38 -13.38
CA THR A 98 1.22 -0.10 -12.90
C THR A 98 0.70 -0.23 -11.47
N ASN A 99 -0.05 -1.31 -11.18
CA ASN A 99 -0.58 -1.56 -9.85
C ASN A 99 0.53 -1.82 -8.83
N THR A 100 1.57 -2.58 -9.22
CA THR A 100 2.78 -2.76 -8.40
C THR A 100 3.49 -1.44 -8.09
N ALA A 101 3.68 -0.58 -9.09
CA ALA A 101 4.30 0.71 -8.88
C ALA A 101 3.46 1.62 -7.98
N LEU A 102 2.13 1.56 -8.11
CA LEU A 102 1.20 2.30 -7.24
C LEU A 102 1.24 1.78 -5.80
N ALA A 103 1.30 0.47 -5.59
CA ALA A 103 1.46 -0.11 -4.26
C ALA A 103 2.79 0.32 -3.61
N PHE A 104 3.90 0.25 -4.35
CA PHE A 104 5.21 0.70 -3.87
C PHE A 104 5.20 2.17 -3.45
N THR A 105 4.68 3.04 -4.32
CA THR A 105 4.66 4.48 -4.07
C THR A 105 3.70 4.86 -2.95
N SER A 106 2.54 4.19 -2.82
CA SER A 106 1.61 4.43 -1.73
C SER A 106 2.16 3.95 -0.39
N THR A 107 2.86 2.80 -0.35
CA THR A 107 3.56 2.32 0.85
C THR A 107 4.62 3.31 1.33
N ILE A 108 5.48 3.82 0.43
CA ILE A 108 6.46 4.84 0.81
C ILE A 108 5.76 6.12 1.28
N GLY A 109 4.75 6.57 0.55
CA GLY A 109 4.00 7.78 0.88
C GLY A 109 3.43 7.75 2.30
N VAL A 110 2.72 6.68 2.66
CA VAL A 110 2.14 6.56 4.01
C VAL A 110 3.21 6.43 5.09
N SER A 111 4.31 5.72 4.81
CA SER A 111 5.44 5.59 5.73
C SER A 111 6.04 6.97 6.07
N LEU A 112 6.26 7.81 5.06
CA LEU A 112 6.79 9.17 5.25
C LEU A 112 5.80 10.09 5.96
N ILE A 113 4.50 9.96 5.66
CA ILE A 113 3.44 10.72 6.35
C ILE A 113 3.43 10.39 7.85
N LEU A 114 3.52 9.11 8.21
CA LEU A 114 3.54 8.68 9.61
C LEU A 114 4.84 9.05 10.35
N LEU A 115 5.96 9.23 9.63
CA LEU A 115 7.21 9.72 10.21
C LEU A 115 7.23 11.23 10.45
N CYS A 116 6.43 11.99 9.70
CA CYS A 116 6.43 13.45 9.72
C CYS A 116 6.30 14.06 11.13
N PRO A 117 5.41 13.58 12.03
CA PRO A 117 5.29 14.11 13.39
C PRO A 117 6.60 14.06 14.20
N PHE A 118 7.42 13.03 14.01
CA PHE A 118 8.67 12.84 14.77
C PHE A 118 9.78 13.81 14.37
N VAL A 119 9.61 14.54 13.26
CA VAL A 119 10.57 15.58 12.83
C VAL A 119 10.30 16.91 13.53
N TYR A 120 9.04 17.21 13.86
CA TYR A 120 8.62 18.53 14.34
C TYR A 120 8.20 18.56 15.82
N PHE A 121 7.75 17.43 16.38
CA PHE A 121 7.18 17.37 17.72
C PHE A 121 8.06 16.58 18.70
N VAL A 122 7.84 16.83 19.99
CA VAL A 122 8.42 16.02 21.08
C VAL A 122 7.81 14.61 21.09
N MET A 123 8.55 13.64 21.63
CA MET A 123 8.24 12.20 21.51
C MET A 123 6.78 11.86 21.84
N ASP A 124 6.28 12.28 23.00
CA ASP A 124 4.92 11.95 23.44
C ASP A 124 3.84 12.52 22.50
N GLN A 125 4.02 13.76 22.06
CA GLN A 125 3.11 14.42 21.12
C GLN A 125 3.18 13.77 19.73
N ALA A 126 4.39 13.42 19.27
CA ALA A 126 4.60 12.77 17.98
C ALA A 126 3.95 11.39 17.92
N MET A 127 4.05 10.59 18.99
CA MET A 127 3.42 9.27 19.08
C MET A 127 1.90 9.37 19.00
N ILE A 128 1.29 10.24 19.82
CA ILE A 128 -0.17 10.43 19.83
C ILE A 128 -0.65 10.92 18.47
N LEU A 129 0.02 11.91 17.88
CA LEU A 129 -0.37 12.46 16.58
C LEU A 129 -0.26 11.40 15.47
N THR A 130 0.82 10.63 15.46
CA THR A 130 1.04 9.53 14.50
C THR A 130 -0.04 8.47 14.63
N PHE A 131 -0.40 8.10 15.86
CA PHE A 131 -1.48 7.13 16.10
C PHE A 131 -2.83 7.65 15.59
N ILE A 132 -3.18 8.91 15.89
CA ILE A 132 -4.44 9.52 15.43
C ILE A 132 -4.48 9.60 13.91
N VAL A 133 -3.40 10.07 13.27
CA VAL A 133 -3.32 10.17 11.80
C VAL A 133 -3.42 8.79 11.16
N GLY A 134 -2.66 7.80 11.66
CA GLY A 134 -2.71 6.45 11.11
C GLY A 134 -4.05 5.76 11.33
N ALA A 135 -4.67 5.91 12.51
CA ALA A 135 -6.02 5.42 12.73
C ALA A 135 -7.02 6.09 11.78
N GLY A 136 -6.93 7.42 11.61
CA GLY A 136 -7.78 8.17 10.69
C GLY A 136 -7.65 7.71 9.23
N ILE A 137 -6.42 7.49 8.75
CA ILE A 137 -6.18 6.95 7.40
C ILE A 137 -6.71 5.52 7.29
N ALA A 138 -6.56 4.67 8.32
CA ALA A 138 -7.08 3.30 8.31
C ALA A 138 -8.62 3.27 8.21
N PHE A 139 -9.31 4.10 8.99
CA PHE A 139 -10.78 4.22 8.91
C PHE A 139 -11.24 4.77 7.56
N ALA A 140 -10.56 5.79 7.04
CA ALA A 140 -10.87 6.35 5.73
C ALA A 140 -10.68 5.31 4.62
N LEU A 141 -9.58 4.54 4.66
CA LEU A 141 -9.30 3.48 3.70
C LEU A 141 -10.32 2.34 3.80
N GLY A 142 -10.66 1.91 5.01
CA GLY A 142 -11.67 0.88 5.25
C GLY A 142 -13.05 1.28 4.74
N SER A 143 -13.45 2.54 4.97
CA SER A 143 -14.72 3.08 4.48
C SER A 143 -14.76 3.30 2.96
N TYR A 144 -13.59 3.39 2.33
CA TYR A 144 -13.48 3.59 0.89
C TYR A 144 -13.45 2.28 0.10
N VAL A 145 -12.90 1.22 0.70
CA VAL A 145 -12.77 -0.10 0.07
C VAL A 145 -13.97 -1.03 0.37
N GLY A 146 -14.59 -0.90 1.55
CA GLY A 146 -15.75 -1.70 1.97
C GLY A 146 -17.08 -1.02 1.69
#